data_AF-A0AA39K259-F1
#
_entry.id   AF-A0AA39K259-F1
#
_cell.length_a   1.000
_cell.length_b   1.000
_cell.length_c   1.000
_cell.angle_alpha   90.00
_cell.angle_beta   90.00
_cell.angle_gamma   90.00
#
_symmetry.space_group_name_H-M   'P 1'
#
loop_
_entity.id
_entity.type
_entity.pdbx_description
1 polymer ?
#
loop_
_entity_poly.entity_id
_entity_poly.type
_entity_poly.pdbx_seq_one_letter_code
_entity_poly.pdbx_strand_id
1 'polypeptide(L)'
;IPTPLSILKDLVSSSALFLVSSAPLHASLSPPKFVTSVISPLKRKYSDLLNQELQTKHEANLCEALQESEGQNICWKGSMIGMQATAVLQNIYIGQSQLQLQSAKEKSKRKRGDIMGNGLLKMMTGDAFFGVVTAHKEEAERARKKKAQHVLLQCKQIKATAWWAKEDKRRVDRNNKKHECFHQSLLEWQDKKRNGHSTHGDKPKLADFGEIEKAFPKYTQNQVEALSSDEDTSKEEEEEGIVLDDQYQSD
;
A
#
# COMPACT_ATOMS: atom_id res chain seq x y z
N ILE A 1 -25.06 21.55 34.69
CA ILE A 1 -23.86 21.00 33.98
C ILE A 1 -23.75 19.55 34.41
N PRO A 2 -23.84 18.57 33.49
CA PRO A 2 -23.69 17.16 33.86
C PRO A 2 -22.28 16.93 34.41
N THR A 3 -22.17 16.21 35.53
CA THR A 3 -20.89 15.86 36.11
C THR A 3 -20.28 14.68 35.33
N PRO A 4 -18.95 14.56 35.22
CA PRO A 4 -18.32 13.49 34.45
C PRO A 4 -18.75 12.07 34.90
N LEU A 5 -19.09 11.90 36.18
CA LEU A 5 -19.61 10.64 36.72
C LEU A 5 -21.04 10.31 36.27
N SER A 6 -21.89 11.29 35.96
CA SER A 6 -23.25 11.01 35.47
C SER A 6 -23.21 10.51 34.03
N ILE A 7 -22.32 11.08 33.20
CA ILE A 7 -22.14 10.69 31.80
C ILE A 7 -21.69 9.23 31.67
N LEU A 8 -20.79 8.76 32.54
CA LEU A 8 -20.34 7.36 32.52
C LEU A 8 -21.45 6.37 32.87
N LYS A 9 -22.36 6.72 33.79
CA LYS A 9 -23.52 5.86 34.13
C LYS A 9 -24.50 5.73 32.97
N ASP A 10 -24.69 6.81 32.22
CA ASP A 10 -25.53 6.80 31.03
C ASP A 10 -24.90 5.95 29.91
N LEU A 11 -23.56 5.99 29.76
CA LEU A 11 -22.83 5.13 28.81
C LEU A 11 -22.99 3.64 29.11
N VAL A 12 -22.98 3.24 30.39
CA VAL A 12 -23.14 1.84 30.82
C VAL A 12 -24.49 1.27 30.38
N SER A 13 -25.53 2.10 30.33
CA SER A 13 -26.88 1.70 29.92
C SER A 13 -27.10 1.79 28.39
N SER A 14 -26.10 2.23 27.64
CA SER A 14 -26.18 2.44 26.19
C SER A 14 -25.49 1.31 25.41
N SER A 15 -25.67 1.31 24.08
CA SER A 15 -24.91 0.44 23.17
C SER A 15 -23.39 0.71 23.19
N ALA A 16 -22.94 1.80 23.83
CA ALA A 16 -21.54 2.17 23.99
C ALA A 16 -20.91 1.62 25.29
N LEU A 17 -21.57 0.69 26.00
CA LEU A 17 -21.03 0.02 27.19
C LEU A 17 -19.60 -0.54 26.96
N PHE A 18 -19.30 -0.97 25.73
CA PHE A 18 -17.97 -1.48 25.37
C PHE A 18 -16.83 -0.46 25.50
N LEU A 19 -17.12 0.84 25.57
CA LEU A 19 -16.12 1.88 25.82
C LEU A 19 -15.71 1.98 27.29
N VAL A 20 -16.60 1.56 28.21
CA VAL A 20 -16.38 1.59 29.66
C VAL A 20 -16.04 0.20 30.20
N SER A 21 -16.43 -0.85 29.47
CA SER A 21 -16.16 -2.24 29.82
C SER A 21 -14.73 -2.63 29.47
N SER A 22 -14.05 -3.30 30.40
CA SER A 22 -12.74 -3.93 30.17
C SER A 22 -12.82 -5.21 29.32
N ALA A 23 -14.02 -5.58 28.85
CA ALA A 23 -14.21 -6.79 28.06
C ALA A 23 -13.63 -6.62 26.64
N PRO A 24 -13.02 -7.67 26.07
CA PRO A 24 -12.54 -7.64 24.69
C PRO A 24 -13.66 -7.32 23.69
N LEU A 25 -13.37 -6.49 22.70
CA LEU A 25 -14.32 -6.13 21.65
C LEU A 25 -14.82 -7.39 20.93
N HIS A 26 -16.11 -7.68 21.05
CA HIS A 26 -16.71 -8.82 20.38
C HIS A 26 -17.20 -8.45 18.99
N ALA A 27 -16.94 -9.30 17.99
CA ALA A 27 -17.36 -9.10 16.59
C ALA A 27 -18.87 -8.90 16.38
N SER A 28 -19.70 -9.22 17.38
CA SER A 28 -21.15 -8.97 17.34
C SER A 28 -21.54 -7.53 17.65
N LEU A 29 -20.60 -6.71 18.15
CA LEU A 29 -20.84 -5.31 18.46
C LEU A 29 -20.63 -4.47 17.20
N SER A 30 -21.72 -3.89 16.69
CA SER A 30 -21.63 -2.95 15.58
C SER A 30 -21.04 -1.62 16.08
N PRO A 31 -19.99 -1.09 15.43
CA PRO A 31 -19.40 0.16 15.85
C PRO A 31 -20.39 1.31 15.56
N PRO A 32 -20.32 2.42 16.32
CA PRO A 32 -21.14 3.59 16.05
C PRO A 32 -20.88 4.08 14.63
N LYS A 33 -21.95 4.24 13.83
CA LYS A 33 -21.83 4.81 12.50
C LYS A 33 -21.67 6.31 12.63
N PHE A 34 -20.51 6.82 12.21
CA PHE A 34 -20.30 8.26 12.15
C PHE A 34 -21.07 8.85 10.98
N VAL A 35 -21.99 9.77 11.25
CA VAL A 35 -22.71 10.53 10.22
C VAL A 35 -21.93 11.81 9.98
N THR A 36 -21.32 11.93 8.80
CA THR A 36 -20.67 13.18 8.40
C THR A 36 -21.73 14.24 8.08
N SER A 37 -21.47 15.47 8.49
CA SER A 37 -22.30 16.61 8.09
C SER A 37 -21.71 17.24 6.83
N VAL A 38 -22.54 17.61 5.87
CA VAL A 38 -22.08 18.26 4.64
C VAL A 38 -21.47 19.61 4.98
N ILE A 39 -20.17 19.76 4.74
CA ILE A 39 -19.46 21.03 4.92
C ILE A 39 -19.60 21.83 3.63
N SER A 40 -20.18 23.03 3.74
CA SER A 40 -20.25 23.94 2.59
C SER A 40 -18.84 24.35 2.12
N PRO A 41 -18.62 24.52 0.80
CA PRO A 41 -17.33 24.94 0.26
C PRO A 41 -16.79 26.21 0.93
N LEU A 42 -15.47 26.28 1.11
CA LEU A 42 -14.81 27.51 1.57
C LEU A 42 -14.89 28.54 0.43
N LYS A 43 -15.85 29.46 0.54
CA LYS A 43 -15.95 30.64 -0.32
C LYS A 43 -15.48 31.83 0.49
N ARG A 44 -14.51 32.58 -0.04
CA ARG A 44 -14.19 33.92 0.46
C ARG A 44 -15.39 34.80 0.17
N LYS A 45 -16.00 35.35 1.21
CA LYS A 45 -17.10 36.29 1.03
C LYS A 45 -16.49 37.69 1.06
N TYR A 46 -17.17 38.66 0.47
CA TYR A 46 -16.77 40.06 0.62
C TYR A 46 -15.38 40.44 0.10
N SER A 47 -14.84 39.70 -0.89
CA SER A 47 -13.57 40.06 -1.55
C SER A 47 -13.57 41.49 -2.07
N ASP A 48 -14.71 41.95 -2.55
CA ASP A 48 -14.87 43.28 -3.13
C ASP A 48 -14.78 44.36 -2.05
N LEU A 49 -15.32 44.10 -0.84
CA LEU A 49 -15.23 45.00 0.30
C LEU A 49 -13.80 45.07 0.87
N LEU A 50 -13.06 43.97 0.81
CA LEU A 50 -11.66 43.93 1.26
C LEU A 50 -10.70 44.67 0.31
N ASN A 51 -11.08 44.85 -0.96
CA ASN A 51 -10.27 45.51 -1.98
C ASN A 51 -10.57 47.01 -2.13
N GLN A 52 -11.58 47.52 -1.42
CA GLN A 52 -11.99 48.92 -1.51
C GLN A 52 -11.00 49.83 -0.75
N GLU A 53 -10.71 51.01 -1.31
CA GLU A 53 -9.91 52.02 -0.61
C GLU A 53 -10.67 52.53 0.62
N LEU A 54 -10.04 52.38 1.79
CA LEU A 54 -10.57 52.77 3.08
C LEU A 54 -10.30 54.27 3.30
N GLN A 55 -11.35 55.07 3.50
CA GLN A 55 -11.22 56.52 3.67
C GLN A 55 -11.23 56.93 5.14
N THR A 56 -11.86 56.14 6.00
CA THR A 56 -11.99 56.46 7.43
C THR A 56 -11.30 55.43 8.33
N LYS A 57 -10.82 55.89 9.50
CA LYS A 57 -10.23 55.01 10.52
C LYS A 57 -11.22 53.94 11.02
N HIS A 58 -12.51 54.26 11.03
CA HIS A 58 -13.55 53.32 11.43
C HIS A 58 -13.71 52.18 10.42
N GLU A 59 -13.70 52.49 9.12
CA GLU A 59 -13.71 51.49 8.05
C GLU A 59 -12.50 50.55 8.13
N ALA A 60 -11.31 51.11 8.41
CA ALA A 60 -10.10 50.30 8.58
C ALA A 60 -10.25 49.26 9.70
N ASN A 61 -10.77 49.68 10.87
CA ASN A 61 -11.01 48.77 11.99
C ASN A 61 -12.07 47.70 11.65
N LEU A 62 -13.12 48.05 10.90
CA LEU A 62 -14.14 47.09 10.45
C LEU A 62 -13.57 46.08 9.45
N CYS A 63 -12.71 46.52 8.53
CA CYS A 63 -12.05 45.66 7.57
C CYS A 63 -11.09 44.67 8.27
N GLU A 64 -10.33 45.14 9.26
CA GLU A 64 -9.47 44.30 10.09
C GLU A 64 -10.28 43.23 10.85
N ALA A 65 -11.36 43.63 11.52
CA ALA A 65 -12.24 42.70 12.23
C ALA A 65 -12.90 41.68 11.28
N LEU A 66 -13.24 42.09 10.06
CA LEU A 66 -13.79 41.20 9.03
C LEU A 66 -12.73 40.18 8.56
N GLN A 67 -11.50 40.63 8.28
CA GLN A 67 -10.40 39.74 7.91
C GLN A 67 -10.09 38.74 9.02
N GLU A 68 -10.04 39.18 10.27
CA GLU A 68 -9.81 38.30 11.42
C GLU A 68 -10.93 37.25 11.53
N SER A 69 -12.19 37.68 11.43
CA SER A 69 -13.35 36.77 11.49
C SER A 69 -13.36 35.77 10.33
N GLU A 70 -13.01 36.19 9.11
CA GLU A 70 -12.86 35.27 7.97
C GLU A 70 -11.73 34.27 8.19
N GLY A 71 -10.59 34.73 8.70
CA GLY A 71 -9.44 33.88 9.05
C GLY A 71 -9.80 32.81 10.08
N GLN A 72 -10.50 33.20 11.16
CA GLN A 72 -10.99 32.27 12.18
C GLN A 72 -11.98 31.26 11.60
N ASN A 73 -12.93 31.72 10.76
CA ASN A 73 -13.89 30.83 10.10
C ASN A 73 -13.22 29.82 9.16
N ILE A 74 -12.20 30.23 8.41
CA ILE A 74 -11.41 29.34 7.55
C ILE A 74 -10.69 28.29 8.41
N CYS A 75 -10.06 28.72 9.50
CA CYS A 75 -9.35 27.84 10.43
C CYS A 75 -10.29 26.79 11.07
N TRP A 76 -11.46 27.22 11.56
CA TRP A 76 -12.45 26.31 12.14
C TRP A 76 -13.03 25.34 11.11
N LYS A 77 -13.35 25.79 9.89
CA LYS A 77 -13.79 24.90 8.82
C LYS A 77 -12.72 23.89 8.45
N GLY A 78 -11.46 24.32 8.34
CA GLY A 78 -10.32 23.43 8.09
C GLY A 78 -10.18 22.36 9.16
N SER A 79 -10.26 22.77 10.43
CA SER A 79 -10.22 21.85 11.59
C SER A 79 -11.38 20.85 11.56
N MET A 80 -12.60 21.32 11.25
CA MET A 80 -13.79 20.46 11.14
C MET A 80 -13.67 19.45 9.99
N ILE A 81 -13.15 19.87 8.83
CA ILE A 81 -12.84 18.95 7.71
C ILE A 81 -11.85 17.88 8.15
N GLY A 82 -10.78 18.27 8.84
CA GLY A 82 -9.77 17.33 9.36
C GLY A 82 -10.37 16.31 10.34
N MET A 83 -11.23 16.76 11.26
CA MET A 83 -11.94 15.87 12.19
C MET A 83 -12.88 14.90 11.46
N GLN A 84 -13.68 15.38 10.51
CA GLN A 84 -14.57 14.51 9.73
C GLN A 84 -13.78 13.49 8.88
N ALA A 85 -12.69 13.91 8.24
CA ALA A 85 -11.83 13.03 7.47
C ALA A 85 -11.23 11.92 8.35
N THR A 86 -10.74 12.28 9.54
CA THR A 86 -10.21 11.32 10.52
C THR A 86 -11.28 10.34 10.98
N ALA A 87 -12.48 10.82 11.29
CA ALA A 87 -13.59 9.96 11.70
C ALA A 87 -14.01 8.97 10.60
N VAL A 88 -14.03 9.40 9.33
CA VAL A 88 -14.31 8.52 8.19
C VAL A 88 -13.23 7.45 8.05
N LEU A 89 -11.95 7.83 8.11
CA LEU A 89 -10.83 6.89 8.02
C LEU A 89 -10.86 5.86 9.16
N GLN A 90 -11.14 6.30 10.39
CA GLN A 90 -11.29 5.42 11.54
C GLN A 90 -12.44 4.44 11.35
N ASN A 91 -13.59 4.88 10.84
CA ASN A 91 -14.73 4.01 10.58
C ASN A 91 -14.40 2.93 9.52
N ILE A 92 -13.70 3.32 8.45
CA ILE A 92 -13.22 2.36 7.43
C ILE A 92 -12.27 1.34 8.05
N TYR A 93 -11.29 1.81 8.82
CA TYR A 93 -10.31 0.94 9.48
C TYR A 93 -10.99 -0.05 10.43
N ILE A 94 -11.87 0.44 11.32
CA ILE A 94 -12.62 -0.40 12.26
C ILE A 94 -13.45 -1.44 11.50
N GLY A 95 -14.12 -1.05 10.41
CA GLY A 95 -14.88 -1.98 9.57
C GLY A 95 -14.00 -3.10 8.98
N GLN A 96 -12.81 -2.76 8.49
CA GLN A 96 -11.84 -3.74 7.98
C GLN A 96 -11.34 -4.66 9.10
N SER A 97 -10.97 -4.11 10.26
CA SER A 97 -10.52 -4.91 11.41
C SER A 97 -11.60 -5.88 11.88
N GLN A 98 -12.86 -5.44 11.92
CA GLN A 98 -14.00 -6.31 12.28
C GLN A 98 -14.19 -7.43 11.26
N LEU A 99 -14.09 -7.14 9.97
CA LEU A 99 -14.20 -8.15 8.91
C LEU A 99 -13.07 -9.19 9.01
N GLN A 100 -11.85 -8.75 9.31
CA GLN A 100 -10.71 -9.65 9.56
C GLN A 100 -10.94 -10.50 10.80
N LEU A 101 -11.44 -9.91 11.90
CA LEU A 101 -11.74 -10.61 13.14
C LEU A 101 -12.84 -11.66 12.94
N GLN A 102 -13.89 -11.33 12.17
CA GLN A 102 -14.96 -12.26 11.80
C GLN A 102 -14.39 -13.39 10.94
N SER A 103 -13.61 -13.06 9.91
CA SER A 103 -12.94 -14.05 9.05
C SER A 103 -12.02 -14.98 9.83
N ALA A 104 -11.28 -14.44 10.81
CA ALA A 104 -10.40 -15.21 11.69
C ALA A 104 -11.22 -16.15 12.59
N LYS A 105 -12.34 -15.68 13.17
CA LYS A 105 -13.27 -16.52 13.95
C LYS A 105 -13.92 -17.61 13.09
N GLU A 106 -14.28 -17.32 11.85
CA GLU A 106 -14.82 -18.32 10.93
C GLU A 106 -13.76 -19.34 10.50
N LYS A 107 -12.55 -18.88 10.22
CA LYS A 107 -11.41 -19.76 9.91
C LYS A 107 -11.01 -20.61 11.11
N SER A 108 -11.02 -20.09 12.33
CA SER A 108 -10.70 -20.89 13.53
C SER A 108 -11.77 -21.94 13.81
N LYS A 109 -13.05 -21.65 13.53
CA LYS A 109 -14.12 -22.65 13.52
C LYS A 109 -13.88 -23.74 12.47
N ARG A 110 -13.34 -23.39 11.29
CA ARG A 110 -13.05 -24.33 10.19
C ARG A 110 -11.71 -25.08 10.32
N LYS A 111 -10.74 -24.54 11.07
CA LYS A 111 -9.39 -25.10 11.23
C LYS A 111 -9.28 -26.24 12.26
N ARG A 112 -10.40 -26.76 12.77
CA ARG A 112 -10.38 -28.12 13.33
C ARG A 112 -10.35 -29.08 12.16
N GLY A 113 -9.15 -29.41 11.72
CA GLY A 113 -8.86 -30.57 10.86
C GLY A 113 -9.11 -31.88 11.60
N ASP A 114 -10.27 -31.98 12.21
CA ASP A 114 -10.78 -33.20 12.76
C ASP A 114 -11.67 -33.80 11.68
N ILE A 115 -11.57 -35.10 11.47
CA ILE A 115 -12.28 -35.88 10.43
C ILE A 115 -13.82 -35.73 10.58
N MET A 116 -14.27 -35.05 11.64
CA MET A 116 -15.63 -34.70 11.99
C MET A 116 -15.77 -33.17 12.21
N GLY A 117 -15.70 -32.37 11.14
CA GLY A 117 -15.80 -30.90 11.16
C GLY A 117 -17.09 -30.30 11.76
N ASN A 118 -18.05 -31.16 12.13
CA ASN A 118 -19.31 -30.85 12.79
C ASN A 118 -19.25 -30.99 14.32
N GLY A 119 -18.13 -31.44 14.89
CA GLY A 119 -17.96 -31.62 16.35
C GLY A 119 -18.84 -32.73 16.94
N LEU A 120 -19.57 -33.48 16.12
CA LEU A 120 -20.30 -34.68 16.50
C LEU A 120 -19.49 -35.91 16.09
N LEU A 121 -19.22 -36.79 17.06
CA LEU A 121 -18.72 -38.13 16.82
C LEU A 121 -19.76 -38.90 16.01
N LYS A 122 -19.55 -39.00 14.69
CA LYS A 122 -20.34 -39.90 13.84
C LYS A 122 -19.72 -41.29 13.96
N MET A 123 -20.44 -42.25 14.52
CA MET A 123 -20.04 -43.66 14.42
C MET A 123 -20.07 -44.05 12.95
N MET A 124 -18.90 -44.16 12.34
CA MET A 124 -18.72 -44.67 10.98
C MET A 124 -18.25 -46.12 11.08
N THR A 125 -18.80 -46.99 10.23
CA THR A 125 -18.29 -48.35 10.04
C THR A 125 -16.84 -48.29 9.57
N GLY A 126 -15.99 -49.22 10.01
CA GLY A 126 -14.53 -49.19 9.79
C GLY A 126 -14.13 -48.88 8.35
N ASP A 127 -14.77 -49.50 7.35
CA ASP A 127 -14.45 -49.30 5.94
C ASP A 127 -14.69 -47.85 5.46
N ALA A 128 -15.77 -47.22 5.94
CA ALA A 128 -16.09 -45.84 5.60
C ALA A 128 -15.10 -44.85 6.24
N PHE A 129 -14.57 -45.19 7.42
CA PHE A 129 -13.50 -44.42 8.05
C PHE A 129 -12.18 -44.52 7.28
N PHE A 130 -11.80 -45.73 6.85
CA PHE A 130 -10.58 -45.93 6.05
C PHE A 130 -10.61 -45.13 4.75
N GLY A 131 -11.74 -45.13 4.02
CA GLY A 131 -11.90 -44.35 2.79
C GLY A 131 -11.77 -42.83 3.00
N VAL A 132 -12.27 -42.30 4.12
CA VAL A 132 -12.13 -40.87 4.44
C VAL A 132 -10.69 -40.52 4.80
N VAL A 133 -9.99 -41.39 5.54
CA VAL A 133 -8.59 -41.16 5.93
C VAL A 133 -7.67 -41.23 4.72
N THR A 134 -7.87 -42.17 3.80
CA THR A 134 -7.07 -42.25 2.57
C THR A 134 -7.29 -41.03 1.67
N ALA A 135 -8.55 -40.64 1.43
CA ALA A 135 -8.87 -39.44 0.67
C ALA A 135 -8.25 -38.17 1.28
N HIS A 136 -8.30 -38.02 2.61
CA HIS A 136 -7.68 -36.89 3.31
C HIS A 136 -6.14 -36.88 3.16
N LYS A 137 -5.49 -38.05 3.25
CA LYS A 137 -4.03 -38.17 3.02
C LYS A 137 -3.66 -37.81 1.59
N GLU A 138 -4.42 -38.28 0.61
CA GLU A 138 -4.21 -37.95 -0.81
C GLU A 138 -4.44 -36.47 -1.11
N GLU A 139 -5.47 -35.85 -0.51
CA GLU A 139 -5.73 -34.41 -0.61
C GLU A 139 -4.57 -33.61 0.01
N ALA A 140 -4.08 -34.01 1.19
CA ALA A 140 -2.96 -33.37 1.86
C ALA A 140 -1.66 -33.46 1.03
N GLU A 141 -1.39 -34.63 0.44
CA GLU A 141 -0.24 -34.82 -0.45
C GLU A 141 -0.37 -34.01 -1.75
N ARG A 142 -1.56 -33.96 -2.37
CA ARG A 142 -1.82 -33.07 -3.53
C ARG A 142 -1.62 -31.60 -3.16
N ALA A 143 -2.06 -31.17 -1.99
CA ALA A 143 -1.87 -29.81 -1.51
C ALA A 143 -0.39 -29.48 -1.25
N ARG A 144 0.38 -30.41 -0.69
CA ARG A 144 1.83 -30.28 -0.50
C ARG A 144 2.56 -30.14 -1.84
N LYS A 145 2.28 -30.99 -2.81
CA LYS A 145 2.87 -30.94 -4.16
C LYS A 145 2.56 -29.60 -4.86
N LYS A 146 1.31 -29.14 -4.81
CA LYS A 146 0.92 -27.83 -5.38
C LYS A 146 1.67 -26.66 -4.72
N LYS A 147 1.81 -26.68 -3.39
CA LYS A 147 2.57 -25.66 -2.66
C LYS A 147 4.05 -25.67 -3.05
N ALA A 148 4.67 -26.85 -3.14
CA ALA A 148 6.06 -26.99 -3.56
C ALA A 148 6.28 -26.46 -4.99
N GLN A 149 5.39 -26.81 -5.93
CA GLN A 149 5.44 -26.28 -7.30
C GLN A 149 5.31 -24.75 -7.32
N HIS A 150 4.39 -24.19 -6.52
CA HIS A 150 4.20 -22.74 -6.45
C HIS A 150 5.46 -22.03 -5.91
N VAL A 151 6.09 -22.55 -4.86
CA VAL A 151 7.34 -22.01 -4.31
C VAL A 151 8.45 -22.06 -5.36
N LEU A 152 8.58 -23.18 -6.07
CA LEU A 152 9.59 -23.34 -7.13
C LEU A 152 9.39 -22.33 -8.27
N LEU A 153 8.16 -22.10 -8.72
CA LEU A 153 7.84 -21.09 -9.73
C LEU A 153 8.16 -19.67 -9.25
N GLN A 154 7.85 -19.35 -7.99
CA GLN A 154 8.20 -18.05 -7.41
C GLN A 154 9.71 -17.84 -7.36
N CYS A 155 10.47 -18.84 -6.90
CA CYS A 155 11.93 -18.77 -6.86
C CYS A 155 12.52 -18.54 -8.27
N LYS A 156 11.99 -19.23 -9.29
CA LYS A 156 12.40 -19.03 -10.69
C LYS A 156 12.09 -17.61 -11.17
N GLN A 157 10.90 -17.11 -10.89
CA GLN A 157 10.49 -15.75 -11.27
C GLN A 157 11.36 -14.68 -10.62
N ILE A 158 11.71 -14.85 -9.33
CA ILE A 158 12.61 -13.96 -8.61
C ILE A 158 13.99 -13.96 -9.26
N LYS A 159 14.57 -15.14 -9.54
CA LYS A 159 15.87 -15.26 -10.22
C LYS A 159 15.88 -14.59 -11.60
N ALA A 160 14.86 -14.84 -12.42
CA ALA A 160 14.74 -14.25 -13.74
C ALA A 160 14.62 -12.71 -13.68
N THR A 161 13.82 -12.21 -12.73
CA THR A 161 13.63 -10.76 -12.53
C THR A 161 14.91 -10.08 -12.02
N ALA A 162 15.63 -10.71 -11.10
CA ALA A 162 16.89 -10.20 -10.58
C ALA A 162 17.96 -10.14 -11.67
N TRP A 163 18.06 -11.18 -12.50
CA TRP A 163 18.95 -11.19 -13.65
C TRP A 163 18.59 -10.07 -14.65
N TRP A 164 17.31 -9.94 -15.01
CA TRP A 164 16.83 -8.88 -15.91
C TRP A 164 17.14 -7.48 -15.37
N ALA A 165 16.91 -7.24 -14.08
CA ALA A 165 17.19 -5.94 -13.45
C ALA A 165 18.68 -5.59 -13.50
N LYS A 166 19.56 -6.58 -13.28
CA LYS A 166 21.01 -6.39 -13.37
C LYS A 166 21.44 -6.02 -14.79
N GLU A 167 20.92 -6.72 -15.81
CA GLU A 167 21.30 -6.44 -17.19
C GLU A 167 20.69 -5.12 -17.72
N ASP A 168 19.45 -4.80 -17.34
CA ASP A 168 18.84 -3.51 -17.71
C ASP A 168 19.60 -2.33 -17.09
N LYS A 169 20.09 -2.48 -15.85
CA LYS A 169 20.97 -1.47 -15.23
C LYS A 169 22.25 -1.27 -16.05
N ARG A 170 22.91 -2.35 -16.47
CA ARG A 170 24.13 -2.25 -17.31
C ARG A 170 23.85 -1.55 -18.64
N ARG A 171 22.71 -1.84 -19.27
CA ARG A 171 22.25 -1.19 -20.50
C ARG A 171 22.03 0.31 -20.28
N VAL A 172 21.32 0.69 -19.21
CA VAL A 172 21.08 2.09 -18.86
C VAL A 172 22.39 2.82 -18.63
N ASP A 173 23.34 2.22 -17.89
CA ASP A 173 24.66 2.83 -17.66
C ASP A 173 25.44 3.03 -18.98
N ARG A 174 25.39 2.06 -19.92
CA ARG A 174 26.00 2.21 -21.25
C ARG A 174 25.36 3.35 -22.04
N ASN A 175 24.03 3.43 -22.04
CA ASN A 175 23.31 4.50 -22.73
C ASN A 175 23.57 5.87 -22.11
N ASN A 176 23.62 5.98 -20.79
CA ASN A 176 23.93 7.22 -20.08
C ASN A 176 25.31 7.75 -20.46
N LYS A 177 26.33 6.87 -20.52
CA LYS A 177 27.67 7.27 -21.01
C LYS A 177 27.65 7.83 -22.42
N LYS A 178 26.87 7.23 -23.34
CA LYS A 178 26.70 7.76 -24.70
C LYS A 178 26.05 9.14 -24.68
N HIS A 179 25.03 9.34 -23.84
CA HIS A 179 24.39 10.65 -23.64
C HIS A 179 25.36 11.69 -23.07
N GLU A 180 26.18 11.34 -22.08
CA GLU A 180 27.19 12.22 -21.50
C GLU A 180 28.22 12.66 -22.54
N CYS A 181 28.78 11.73 -23.31
CA CYS A 181 29.70 12.05 -24.40
C CYS A 181 29.05 12.99 -25.43
N PHE A 182 27.80 12.70 -25.82
CA PHE A 182 27.04 13.57 -26.72
C PHE A 182 26.86 14.97 -26.14
N HIS A 183 26.50 15.10 -24.86
CA HIS A 183 26.36 16.39 -24.20
C HIS A 183 27.67 17.17 -24.15
N GLN A 184 28.79 16.51 -23.84
CA GLN A 184 30.12 17.14 -23.86
C GLN A 184 30.47 17.67 -25.25
N SER A 185 30.34 16.85 -26.30
CA SER A 185 30.61 17.30 -27.67
C SER A 185 29.66 18.42 -28.13
N LEU A 186 28.41 18.40 -27.67
CA LEU A 186 27.43 19.45 -27.96
C LEU A 186 27.79 20.78 -27.27
N LEU A 187 28.32 20.73 -26.04
CA LEU A 187 28.84 21.90 -25.33
C LEU A 187 30.07 22.47 -26.05
N GLU A 188 31.05 21.63 -26.40
CA GLU A 188 32.23 22.07 -27.15
C GLU A 188 31.88 22.73 -28.48
N TRP A 189 30.90 22.18 -29.19
CA TRP A 189 30.40 22.76 -30.44
C TRP A 189 29.73 24.13 -30.21
N GLN A 190 28.93 24.27 -29.14
CA GLN A 190 28.30 25.54 -28.79
C GLN A 190 29.34 26.61 -28.39
N ASP A 191 30.37 26.24 -27.63
CA ASP A 191 31.43 27.15 -27.22
C ASP A 191 32.27 27.63 -28.41
N LYS A 192 32.63 26.72 -29.33
CA LYS A 192 33.29 27.09 -30.60
C LYS A 192 32.44 28.07 -31.40
N LYS A 193 31.12 27.85 -31.46
CA LYS A 193 30.18 28.75 -32.14
C LYS A 193 30.10 30.12 -31.47
N ARG A 194 30.11 30.18 -30.13
CA ARG A 194 30.08 31.44 -29.36
C ARG A 194 31.36 32.25 -29.55
N ASN A 195 32.52 31.59 -29.60
CA ASN A 195 33.83 32.23 -29.72
C ASN A 195 34.16 32.71 -31.15
N GLY A 196 33.19 32.72 -32.07
CA GLY A 196 33.38 33.23 -33.43
C GLY A 196 34.22 32.34 -34.34
N HIS A 197 34.55 31.11 -33.91
CA HIS A 197 35.17 30.14 -34.81
C HIS A 197 34.12 29.67 -35.83
N SER A 198 34.49 29.68 -37.12
CA SER A 198 33.61 29.16 -38.17
C SER A 198 33.32 27.68 -37.91
N THR A 199 32.08 27.39 -37.55
CA THR A 199 31.59 26.03 -37.40
C THR A 199 31.15 25.51 -38.77
N HIS A 200 32.11 25.32 -39.68
CA HIS A 200 31.86 24.60 -40.94
C HIS A 200 31.50 23.13 -40.72
N GLY A 201 31.65 22.61 -39.49
CA GLY A 201 31.22 21.26 -39.11
C GLY A 201 29.75 21.21 -38.71
N ASP A 202 29.10 20.11 -39.12
CA ASP A 202 27.73 19.78 -38.70
C ASP A 202 27.60 19.71 -37.18
N LYS A 203 26.43 20.09 -36.67
CA LYS A 203 26.10 19.91 -35.25
C LYS A 203 26.19 18.42 -34.89
N PRO A 204 26.91 18.03 -33.82
CA PRO A 204 26.97 16.65 -33.37
C PRO A 204 25.57 16.07 -33.21
N LYS A 205 25.35 14.84 -33.69
CA LYS A 205 24.10 14.10 -33.55
C LYS A 205 24.33 12.93 -32.61
N LEU A 206 23.29 12.54 -31.88
CA LEU A 206 23.39 11.43 -30.93
C LEU A 206 23.74 10.10 -31.61
N ALA A 207 23.32 9.93 -32.88
CA ALA A 207 23.65 8.75 -33.69
C ALA A 207 25.16 8.59 -33.95
N ASP A 208 25.93 9.68 -33.91
CA ASP A 208 27.38 9.66 -34.09
C ASP A 208 28.11 8.97 -32.92
N PHE A 209 27.44 8.86 -31.76
CA PHE A 209 27.93 8.20 -30.54
C PHE A 209 27.39 6.76 -30.40
N GLY A 210 26.83 6.22 -31.48
CA GLY A 210 26.26 4.88 -31.57
C GLY A 210 24.77 4.81 -31.24
N GLU A 211 24.13 3.73 -31.67
CA GLU A 211 22.70 3.51 -31.41
C GLU A 211 22.43 3.30 -29.92
N ILE A 212 21.33 3.87 -29.43
CA ILE A 212 20.83 3.65 -28.06
C ILE A 212 20.29 2.22 -27.97
N GLU A 213 20.80 1.46 -27.01
CA GLU A 213 20.35 0.09 -26.78
C GLU A 213 18.89 0.08 -26.30
N LYS A 214 18.03 -0.62 -27.04
CA LYS A 214 16.61 -0.79 -26.71
C LYS A 214 16.44 -1.63 -25.44
N ALA A 215 15.37 -1.38 -24.69
CA ALA A 215 15.07 -2.17 -23.50
C ALA A 215 14.82 -3.64 -23.85
N PHE A 216 15.35 -4.56 -23.04
CA PHE A 216 15.04 -5.97 -23.16
C PHE A 216 13.56 -6.22 -22.81
N PRO A 217 12.85 -7.07 -23.58
CA PRO A 217 11.49 -7.42 -23.24
C PRO A 217 11.45 -8.06 -21.85
N LYS A 218 10.50 -7.62 -21.02
CA LYS A 218 10.28 -8.24 -19.70
C LYS A 218 9.78 -9.67 -19.90
N TYR A 219 10.28 -10.59 -19.08
CA TYR A 219 9.79 -11.97 -19.08
C TYR A 219 8.31 -12.01 -18.73
N THR A 220 7.54 -12.69 -19.58
CA THR A 220 6.13 -13.02 -19.28
C THR A 220 6.07 -14.30 -18.44
N GLN A 221 4.99 -14.49 -17.69
CA GLN A 221 4.81 -15.69 -16.86
C GLN A 221 4.96 -16.99 -17.67
N ASN A 222 4.42 -17.01 -18.89
CA ASN A 222 4.50 -18.15 -19.81
C ASN A 222 5.96 -18.46 -20.24
N GLN A 223 6.85 -17.45 -20.29
CA GLN A 223 8.26 -17.66 -20.62
C GLN A 223 9.05 -18.24 -19.43
N VAL A 224 8.71 -17.83 -18.22
CA VAL A 224 9.31 -18.40 -16.99
C VAL A 224 8.89 -19.85 -16.80
N GLU A 225 7.65 -20.18 -17.15
CA GLU A 225 7.14 -21.56 -17.15
C GLU A 225 7.75 -22.42 -18.28
N ALA A 226 7.96 -21.86 -19.48
CA ALA A 226 8.59 -22.58 -20.60
C ALA A 226 10.07 -22.93 -20.35
N LEU A 227 10.81 -22.10 -19.61
CA LEU A 227 12.16 -22.41 -19.13
C LEU A 227 12.19 -23.55 -18.10
N SER A 228 11.03 -24.09 -17.71
CA SER A 228 10.90 -25.20 -16.76
C SER A 228 10.93 -26.59 -17.40
N SER A 229 10.93 -26.72 -18.73
CA SER A 229 10.74 -28.03 -19.36
C SER A 229 12.01 -28.86 -19.56
N ASP A 230 13.22 -28.28 -19.51
CA ASP A 230 14.41 -28.93 -20.07
C ASP A 230 15.63 -29.11 -19.15
N GLU A 231 15.53 -28.96 -17.82
CA GLU A 231 16.58 -29.51 -16.94
C GLU A 231 16.02 -30.18 -15.70
N ASP A 232 15.95 -31.51 -15.78
CA ASP A 232 15.81 -32.42 -14.65
C ASP A 232 17.20 -32.77 -14.12
N THR A 233 17.33 -32.77 -12.78
CA THR A 233 18.35 -33.47 -11.98
C THR A 233 19.84 -33.12 -12.15
N SER A 234 20.43 -32.45 -11.15
CA SER A 234 21.37 -33.08 -10.20
C SER A 234 21.98 -32.06 -9.23
N LYS A 235 22.27 -32.56 -8.02
CA LYS A 235 23.07 -31.95 -6.93
C LYS A 235 22.40 -30.79 -6.19
N GLU A 236 22.53 -30.62 -4.89
CA GLU A 236 22.91 -31.42 -3.71
C GLU A 236 22.64 -30.43 -2.55
N GLU A 237 22.59 -30.92 -1.33
CA GLU A 237 22.37 -30.16 -0.10
C GLU A 237 23.24 -28.89 0.00
N GLU A 238 22.61 -27.74 0.23
CA GLU A 238 23.19 -26.66 1.04
C GLU A 238 22.06 -26.07 1.89
N GLU A 239 21.97 -26.57 3.12
CA GLU A 239 21.39 -25.84 4.24
C GLU A 239 22.24 -24.57 4.46
N GLU A 240 21.91 -23.48 3.77
CA GLU A 240 22.20 -22.16 4.34
C GLU A 240 20.94 -21.67 5.05
N GLY A 241 20.97 -21.83 6.37
CA GLY A 241 20.03 -21.18 7.27
C GLY A 241 20.07 -19.68 7.03
N ILE A 242 19.03 -19.16 6.39
CA ILE A 242 18.70 -17.74 6.46
C ILE A 242 18.22 -17.51 7.90
N VAL A 243 19.16 -17.10 8.75
CA VAL A 243 18.87 -16.45 10.03
C VAL A 243 18.10 -15.18 9.69
N LEU A 244 16.78 -15.23 9.85
CA LEU A 244 15.97 -14.03 10.00
C LEU A 244 16.29 -13.48 11.38
N ASP A 245 17.19 -12.49 11.41
CA ASP A 245 17.49 -11.70 12.59
C ASP A 245 16.19 -11.07 13.11
N ASP A 246 15.68 -11.61 14.21
CA ASP A 246 14.71 -10.96 15.08
C ASP A 246 15.42 -9.78 15.77
N GLN A 247 15.50 -8.64 15.08
CA GLN A 247 15.71 -7.35 15.75
C GLN A 247 14.37 -6.86 16.33
N TYR A 248 14.01 -7.46 17.46
CA TYR A 248 13.24 -6.79 18.51
C TYR A 248 14.19 -6.51 19.70
N GLN A 249 14.72 -5.29 19.74
CA GLN A 249 15.11 -4.59 20.98
C GLN A 249 14.44 -3.21 20.86
N SER A 250 13.32 -3.01 21.54
CA SER A 250 13.24 -2.42 22.89
C SER A 250 13.87 -1.03 22.93
N ASP A 251 13.02 -0.01 22.87
CA ASP A 251 13.01 1.14 23.77
C ASP A 251 11.54 1.55 24.00
#